data_AF-A0A936HPJ2-F1
#
_entry.id   AF-A0A936HPJ2-F1
#
_cell.length_a   1.000
_cell.length_b   1.000
_cell.length_c   1.000
_cell.angle_alpha   90.00
_cell.angle_beta   90.00
_cell.angle_gamma   90.00
#
_symmetry.space_group_name_H-M   'P 1'
#
loop_
_entity.id
_entity.type
_entity.pdbx_description
1 polymer ?
#
loop_
_entity_poly.entity_id
_entity_poly.type
_entity_poly.pdbx_seq_one_letter_code
_entity_poly.pdbx_strand_id
1 'polypeptide(L)'
;MVKLRLRRMGRKKAPVYDIVAADSRNTRDGRFLEKVGQYNPLVTGNPITILQRDRVHYWLNSGAQPTDTVRALLRREGVLMERYLLRKGVAADTVAKAVETHLDSKRSADEKARLAAAAAAEAKAKAEAEAAAKAEAEAAAAAEAAAAAAKAEAEAAAAAEAAAKAEAEAAAAAEAAAPAAAEEAPAAEAAAPAAEENAG
;
A
#
# COMPACT_ATOMS: atom_id res chain seq x y z
N MET A 1 7.49 42.81 6.79
CA MET A 1 8.87 42.35 7.13
C MET A 1 9.31 41.35 6.09
N VAL A 2 10.59 41.35 5.69
CA VAL A 2 11.11 40.32 4.77
C VAL A 2 11.29 38.99 5.49
N LYS A 3 10.73 37.93 4.93
CA LYS A 3 10.88 36.55 5.41
C LYS A 3 11.54 35.69 4.34
N LEU A 4 12.41 34.78 4.78
CA LEU A 4 12.88 33.67 3.94
C LEU A 4 11.87 32.52 4.10
N ARG A 5 11.15 32.22 3.02
CA ARG A 5 10.04 31.26 3.03
C ARG A 5 10.12 30.31 1.83
N LEU A 6 9.41 29.19 1.96
CA LEU A 6 9.23 28.24 0.87
C LEU A 6 8.05 28.66 0.00
N ARG A 7 8.30 28.83 -1.30
CA ARG A 7 7.30 28.96 -2.34
C ARG A 7 7.08 27.60 -2.99
N ARG A 8 5.83 27.14 -3.08
CA ARG A 8 5.55 25.83 -3.67
C ARG A 8 5.52 25.95 -5.19
N MET A 9 6.28 25.09 -5.82
CA MET A 9 6.35 24.84 -7.26
C MET A 9 6.14 23.34 -7.51
N GLY A 10 6.15 22.95 -8.78
CA GLY A 10 6.01 21.56 -9.20
C GLY A 10 4.56 21.11 -9.39
N ARG A 11 4.38 19.81 -9.62
CA ARG A 11 3.10 19.19 -10.00
C ARG A 11 2.43 18.48 -8.81
N LYS A 12 1.18 18.05 -8.99
CA LYS A 12 0.49 17.19 -8.02
C LYS A 12 1.34 15.95 -7.73
N LYS A 13 1.45 15.57 -6.44
CA LYS A 13 2.32 14.48 -5.94
C LYS A 13 3.83 14.64 -6.21
N ALA A 14 4.29 15.76 -6.76
CA ALA A 14 5.71 16.07 -6.89
C ALA A 14 5.98 17.57 -6.59
N PRO A 15 5.86 17.99 -5.32
CA PRO A 15 6.15 19.36 -4.93
C PRO A 15 7.65 19.63 -4.92
N VAL A 16 8.03 20.77 -5.48
CA VAL A 16 9.37 21.34 -5.40
C VAL A 16 9.23 22.71 -4.76
N TYR A 17 10.12 23.09 -3.85
CA TYR A 17 9.99 24.36 -3.15
C TYR A 17 11.14 25.29 -3.50
N ASP A 18 10.83 26.52 -3.89
CA ASP A 18 11.83 27.56 -4.02
C ASP A 18 12.00 28.28 -2.68
N ILE A 19 13.25 28.50 -2.27
CA ILE A 19 13.57 29.31 -1.09
C ILE A 19 13.68 30.76 -1.57
N VAL A 20 12.74 31.59 -1.14
CA VAL A 20 12.61 32.97 -1.62
C VAL A 20 12.63 33.97 -0.47
N ALA A 21 13.25 35.13 -0.72
CA ALA A 21 13.07 36.33 0.09
C ALA A 21 11.82 37.05 -0.39
N ALA A 22 10.84 37.24 0.49
CA ALA A 22 9.59 37.92 0.17
C ALA A 22 9.08 38.73 1.35
N ASP A 23 8.29 39.76 1.10
CA ASP A 23 7.52 40.41 2.17
C ASP A 23 6.49 39.42 2.73
N SER A 24 6.43 39.34 4.06
CA SER A 24 5.40 38.67 4.85
C SER A 24 3.96 38.89 4.39
N ARG A 25 3.66 40.07 3.82
CA ARG A 25 2.30 40.44 3.38
C ARG A 25 1.88 39.80 2.05
N ASN A 26 2.84 39.33 1.26
CA ASN A 26 2.54 38.74 -0.04
C ASN A 26 2.00 37.32 0.12
N THR A 27 1.14 36.88 -0.81
CA THR A 27 0.65 35.49 -0.87
C THR A 27 1.80 34.49 -1.00
N ARG A 28 1.61 33.24 -0.56
CA ARG A 28 2.66 32.20 -0.51
C ARG A 28 3.46 32.10 -1.82
N ASP A 29 2.75 31.97 -2.94
CA ASP A 29 3.34 31.73 -4.26
C ASP A 29 3.31 32.96 -5.17
N GLY A 30 3.01 34.13 -4.61
CA GLY A 30 2.94 35.40 -5.34
C GLY A 30 4.30 36.08 -5.53
N ARG A 31 4.28 37.41 -5.58
CA ARG A 31 5.47 38.25 -5.79
C ARG A 31 6.51 38.03 -4.68
N PHE A 32 7.75 37.81 -5.09
CA PHE A 32 8.91 37.70 -4.22
C PHE A 32 9.99 38.69 -4.67
N LEU A 33 10.97 38.95 -3.81
CA LEU A 33 12.09 39.87 -4.08
C LEU A 33 13.20 39.13 -4.83
N GLU A 34 13.63 37.98 -4.28
CA GLU A 34 14.74 37.20 -4.82
C GLU A 34 14.59 35.71 -4.50
N LYS A 35 14.99 34.84 -5.45
CA LYS A 35 15.14 33.40 -5.22
C LYS A 35 16.58 33.14 -4.75
N VAL A 36 16.72 32.64 -3.52
CA VAL A 36 18.02 32.36 -2.89
C VAL A 36 18.36 30.88 -2.89
N GLY A 37 17.42 30.01 -3.27
CA GLY A 37 17.66 28.58 -3.34
C GLY A 37 16.44 27.77 -3.75
N GLN A 38 16.59 26.45 -3.64
CA GLN A 38 15.56 25.46 -3.95
C GLN A 38 15.70 24.24 -3.02
N TYR A 39 14.58 23.61 -2.71
CA TYR A 39 14.43 22.48 -1.82
C TYR A 39 13.50 21.43 -2.45
N ASN A 40 13.98 20.21 -2.62
CA ASN A 40 13.18 19.09 -3.09
C ASN A 40 13.09 17.96 -2.04
N PRO A 41 11.95 17.78 -1.35
CA PRO A 41 11.82 16.77 -0.31
C PRO A 41 11.67 15.34 -0.83
N LEU A 42 11.34 15.14 -2.10
CA LEU A 42 11.01 13.81 -2.64
C LEU A 42 12.21 12.99 -3.08
N VAL A 43 13.41 13.58 -3.04
CA VAL A 43 14.63 12.84 -3.39
C VAL A 43 14.96 11.92 -2.22
N THR A 44 14.73 10.62 -2.43
CA THR A 44 14.95 9.57 -1.44
C THR A 44 16.37 9.61 -0.90
N GLY A 45 16.51 9.76 0.42
CA GLY A 45 17.78 9.71 1.16
C GLY A 45 18.44 11.07 1.41
N ASN A 46 18.33 12.04 0.50
CA ASN A 46 18.86 13.39 0.73
C ASN A 46 18.05 14.44 -0.05
N PRO A 47 17.23 15.27 0.63
CA PRO A 47 16.50 16.31 -0.04
C PRO A 47 17.47 17.35 -0.62
N ILE A 48 17.47 17.49 -1.94
CA ILE A 48 18.36 18.41 -2.65
C ILE A 48 18.02 19.83 -2.20
N THR A 49 18.96 20.44 -1.49
CA THR A 49 18.92 21.84 -1.07
C THR A 49 20.02 22.58 -1.81
N ILE A 50 19.63 23.40 -2.80
CA ILE A 50 20.58 24.26 -3.53
C ILE A 50 20.42 25.66 -2.94
N LEU A 51 21.48 26.21 -2.37
CA LEU A 51 21.49 27.55 -1.76
C LEU A 51 22.58 28.41 -2.38
N GLN A 52 22.23 29.65 -2.71
CA GLN A 52 23.17 30.72 -3.02
C GLN A 52 23.61 31.36 -1.70
N ARG A 53 24.68 30.82 -1.09
CA ARG A 53 25.14 31.19 0.27
C ARG A 53 25.30 32.69 0.45
N ASP A 54 25.97 33.36 -0.48
CA ASP A 54 26.22 34.81 -0.43
C ASP A 54 24.93 35.63 -0.33
N ARG A 55 23.92 35.25 -1.12
CA ARG A 55 22.62 35.93 -1.14
C ARG A 55 21.82 35.65 0.13
N VAL A 56 21.87 34.42 0.64
CA VAL A 56 21.25 34.10 1.93
C VAL A 56 21.88 34.91 3.06
N HIS A 57 23.20 35.01 3.11
CA HIS A 57 23.93 35.82 4.11
C HIS A 57 23.53 37.29 4.03
N TYR A 58 23.46 37.85 2.81
CA TYR A 58 22.99 39.22 2.59
C TYR A 58 21.61 39.44 3.21
N TRP A 59 20.62 38.59 2.90
CA TRP A 59 19.26 38.74 3.45
C TRP A 59 19.22 38.55 4.97
N LEU A 60 19.95 37.59 5.52
CA LEU A 60 20.02 37.36 6.98
C LEU A 60 20.70 38.53 7.71
N ASN A 61 21.66 39.20 7.09
CA ASN A 61 22.33 40.36 7.65
C ASN A 61 21.46 41.63 7.53
N SER A 62 20.67 41.74 6.47
CA SER A 62 19.63 42.77 6.29
C SER A 62 18.39 42.56 7.17
N GLY A 63 18.40 41.58 8.08
CA GLY A 63 17.32 41.35 9.05
C GLY A 63 16.17 40.45 8.56
N ALA A 64 16.31 39.75 7.44
CA ALA A 64 15.31 38.79 7.00
C ALA A 64 15.16 37.64 8.01
N GLN A 65 13.92 37.27 8.32
CA GLN A 65 13.61 36.19 9.26
C GLN A 65 13.28 34.90 8.51
N PRO A 66 14.02 33.80 8.73
CA PRO A 66 13.67 32.51 8.17
C PRO A 66 12.49 31.88 8.90
N THR A 67 11.59 31.28 8.13
CA THR A 67 10.53 30.37 8.63
C THR A 67 11.14 29.09 9.20
N ASP A 68 10.40 28.31 10.00
CA ASP A 68 10.99 27.19 10.77
C ASP A 68 11.60 26.11 9.90
N THR A 69 10.93 25.71 8.82
CA THR A 69 11.49 24.75 7.85
C THR A 69 12.73 25.31 7.16
N VAL A 70 12.69 26.57 6.70
CA VAL A 70 13.86 27.22 6.07
C VAL A 70 15.01 27.32 7.07
N ARG A 71 14.74 27.65 8.34
CA ARG A 71 15.73 27.68 9.41
C ARG A 71 16.37 26.31 9.60
N ALA A 72 15.59 25.23 9.59
CA ALA A 72 16.10 23.87 9.68
C ALA A 72 17.01 23.52 8.49
N LEU A 73 16.63 23.90 7.28
CA LEU A 73 17.46 23.73 6.08
C LEU A 73 18.77 24.53 6.18
N LEU A 74 18.72 25.80 6.58
CA LEU A 74 19.92 26.62 6.76
C LEU A 74 20.86 26.11 7.87
N ARG A 75 20.33 25.44 8.89
CA ARG A 75 21.13 24.74 9.91
C ARG A 75 21.79 23.50 9.34
N ARG A 76 21.05 22.68 8.59
CA ARG A 76 21.57 21.48 7.93
C ARG A 76 22.74 21.83 7.02
N GLU A 77 22.59 22.86 6.20
CA GLU A 77 23.58 23.33 5.23
C GLU A 77 24.74 24.13 5.85
N GLY A 78 24.75 24.32 7.17
CA GLY A 78 25.83 25.02 7.89
C GLY A 78 25.82 26.55 7.72
N VAL A 79 24.90 27.14 6.96
CA VAL A 79 24.85 28.59 6.68
C VAL A 79 24.67 29.42 7.96
N LEU A 80 23.84 28.97 8.91
CA LEU A 80 23.69 29.69 10.19
C LEU A 80 24.93 29.58 11.08
N MET A 81 25.63 28.45 11.02
CA MET A 81 26.89 28.25 11.75
C MET A 81 27.99 29.13 11.17
N GLU A 82 28.10 29.14 9.84
CA GLU A 82 29.00 30.01 9.07
C GLU A 82 28.79 31.48 9.45
N ARG A 83 27.53 31.97 9.39
CA ARG A 83 27.18 33.34 9.79
C ARG A 83 27.54 33.65 11.25
N TYR A 84 27.33 32.70 12.16
CA TYR A 84 27.66 32.88 13.57
C TYR A 84 29.18 33.01 13.80
N LEU A 85 29.98 32.13 13.18
CA LEU A 85 31.44 32.16 13.31
C LEU A 85 32.05 33.42 12.68
N LEU A 86 31.55 33.83 11.52
CA LEU A 86 31.96 35.09 10.87
C LEU A 86 31.66 36.31 11.75
N ARG A 87 30.48 36.36 12.39
CA ARG A 87 30.13 37.44 13.33
C ARG A 87 31.01 37.45 14.58
N LYS A 88 31.51 36.29 15.00
CA LYS A 88 32.43 36.16 16.12
C LYS A 88 33.88 36.53 15.76
N GLY A 89 34.15 36.88 14.50
CA GLY A 89 35.49 37.28 14.04
C GLY A 89 36.46 36.11 13.83
N VAL A 90 35.96 34.89 13.65
CA VAL A 90 36.80 33.74 13.30
C VAL A 90 37.31 33.89 11.87
N ALA A 91 38.58 33.54 11.63
CA ALA A 91 39.19 33.58 10.31
C ALA A 91 38.42 32.74 9.28
N ALA A 92 38.22 33.27 8.08
CA ALA A 92 37.39 32.68 7.03
C ALA A 92 37.78 31.22 6.72
N ASP A 93 39.07 30.91 6.67
CA ASP A 93 39.55 29.55 6.38
C ASP A 93 39.17 28.54 7.47
N THR A 94 39.15 28.98 8.73
CA THR A 94 38.73 28.14 9.85
C THR A 94 37.22 27.92 9.81
N VAL A 95 36.46 28.94 9.42
CA VAL A 95 35.01 28.83 9.21
C VAL A 95 34.71 27.85 8.08
N ALA A 96 35.42 27.96 6.95
CA ALA A 96 35.24 27.07 5.81
C ALA A 96 35.47 25.60 6.21
N LYS A 97 36.56 25.29 6.91
CA LYS A 97 36.84 23.94 7.45
C LYS A 97 35.77 23.46 8.43
N ALA A 98 35.28 24.34 9.30
CA ALA A 98 34.21 23.98 10.24
C ALA A 98 32.89 23.67 9.51
N VAL A 99 32.56 24.40 8.44
CA VAL A 99 31.37 24.14 7.62
C VAL A 99 31.53 22.82 6.86
N GLU A 100 32.70 22.58 6.26
CA GLU A 100 33.00 21.35 5.53
C GLU A 100 32.86 20.11 6.44
N THR A 101 33.51 20.12 7.60
CA THR A 101 33.40 19.02 8.58
C THR A 101 31.95 18.77 9.03
N HIS A 102 31.18 19.83 9.24
CA HIS A 102 29.74 19.69 9.53
C HIS A 102 28.99 19.07 8.36
N LEU A 103 29.21 19.52 7.12
CA LEU A 103 28.56 18.96 5.93
C LEU A 103 28.93 17.50 5.70
N ASP A 104 30.19 17.11 5.91
CA ASP A 104 30.64 15.72 5.79
C ASP A 104 30.00 14.82 6.84
N SER A 105 29.86 15.32 8.08
CA SER A 105 29.15 14.60 9.15
C SER A 105 27.67 14.38 8.79
N LYS A 106 27.05 15.34 8.08
CA LYS A 106 25.65 15.22 7.63
C LYS A 106 25.53 14.30 6.44
N ARG A 107 26.44 14.42 5.46
CA ARG A 107 26.48 13.56 4.29
C ARG A 107 26.67 12.09 4.66
N SER A 108 27.59 11.78 5.59
CA SER A 108 27.79 10.41 6.07
C SER A 108 26.58 9.88 6.86
N ALA A 109 25.93 10.73 7.66
CA ALA A 109 24.69 10.37 8.35
C ALA A 109 23.52 10.12 7.35
N ASP A 110 23.39 10.97 6.33
CA ASP A 110 22.39 10.83 5.27
C ASP A 110 22.65 9.59 4.41
N GLU A 111 23.91 9.29 4.10
CA GLU A 111 24.31 8.09 3.38
C GLU A 111 23.98 6.83 4.20
N LYS A 112 24.33 6.82 5.50
CA LYS A 112 23.94 5.73 6.40
C LYS A 112 22.42 5.57 6.48
N ALA A 113 21.67 6.67 6.59
CA ALA A 113 20.22 6.64 6.61
C ALA A 113 19.63 6.15 5.28
N ARG A 114 20.23 6.53 4.14
CA ARG A 114 19.83 6.06 2.81
C ARG A 114 20.08 4.56 2.66
N LEU A 115 21.24 4.07 3.06
CA LEU A 115 21.57 2.64 3.04
C LEU A 115 20.63 1.84 3.94
N ALA A 116 20.34 2.35 5.15
CA ALA A 116 19.38 1.74 6.07
C ALA A 116 17.94 1.76 5.52
N ALA A 117 17.51 2.86 4.90
CA ALA A 117 16.19 2.96 4.28
C ALA A 117 16.06 2.07 3.04
N ALA A 118 17.12 1.94 2.23
CA ALA A 118 17.18 1.02 1.10
C ALA A 118 17.09 -0.44 1.57
N ALA A 119 17.86 -0.82 2.59
CA ALA A 119 17.80 -2.14 3.19
C ALA A 119 16.43 -2.44 3.81
N ALA A 120 15.80 -1.47 4.47
CA ALA A 120 14.45 -1.61 5.03
C ALA A 120 13.38 -1.72 3.93
N ALA A 121 13.51 -0.98 2.83
CA ALA A 121 12.61 -1.08 1.68
C ALA A 121 12.75 -2.42 0.97
N GLU A 122 13.97 -2.94 0.80
CA GLU A 122 14.25 -4.26 0.24
C GLU A 122 13.72 -5.37 1.15
N ALA A 123 13.91 -5.27 2.47
CA ALA A 123 13.36 -6.19 3.44
C ALA A 123 11.81 -6.19 3.43
N LYS A 124 11.20 -5.00 3.33
CA LYS A 124 9.74 -4.88 3.21
C LYS A 124 9.23 -5.48 1.90
N ALA A 125 9.90 -5.23 0.78
CA ALA A 125 9.54 -5.81 -0.52
C ALA A 125 9.67 -7.34 -0.53
N LYS A 126 10.72 -7.87 0.11
CA LYS A 126 10.91 -9.32 0.26
C LYS A 126 9.84 -9.94 1.17
N ALA A 127 9.49 -9.29 2.27
CA ALA A 127 8.42 -9.74 3.17
C ALA A 127 7.03 -9.67 2.51
N GLU A 128 6.75 -8.63 1.73
CA GLU A 128 5.50 -8.51 0.96
C GLU A 128 5.41 -9.57 -0.15
N ALA A 129 6.53 -9.87 -0.83
CA ALA A 129 6.60 -10.93 -1.84
C ALA A 129 6.44 -12.34 -1.23
N GLU A 130 7.07 -12.60 -0.08
CA GLU A 130 6.96 -13.88 0.64
C GLU A 130 5.54 -14.07 1.21
N ALA A 131 4.91 -13.01 1.69
CA ALA A 131 3.52 -13.03 2.14
C ALA A 131 2.53 -13.26 0.96
N ALA A 132 2.78 -12.64 -0.20
CA ALA A 132 1.97 -12.85 -1.40
C ALA A 132 2.11 -14.29 -1.92
N ALA A 133 3.33 -14.84 -1.98
CA ALA A 133 3.58 -16.22 -2.41
C ALA A 133 2.96 -17.25 -1.46
N LYS A 134 3.01 -17.00 -0.14
CA LYS A 134 2.37 -17.86 0.85
C LYS A 134 0.83 -17.82 0.73
N ALA A 135 0.25 -16.65 0.50
CA ALA A 135 -1.20 -16.51 0.28
C ALA A 135 -1.67 -17.19 -1.02
N GLU A 136 -0.87 -17.13 -2.10
CA GLU A 136 -1.17 -17.84 -3.35
C GLU A 136 -1.08 -19.36 -3.19
N ALA A 137 -0.07 -19.86 -2.47
CA ALA A 137 0.08 -21.29 -2.19
C ALA A 137 -1.04 -21.85 -1.31
N GLU A 138 -1.49 -21.08 -0.31
CA GLU A 138 -2.59 -21.46 0.57
C GLU A 138 -3.95 -21.42 -0.15
N ALA A 139 -4.14 -20.46 -1.07
CA ALA A 139 -5.32 -20.40 -1.94
C ALA A 139 -5.35 -21.55 -2.97
N ALA A 140 -4.20 -21.92 -3.54
CA ALA A 140 -4.09 -23.05 -4.46
C ALA A 140 -4.38 -24.40 -3.76
N ALA A 141 -3.85 -24.60 -2.55
CA ALA A 141 -4.12 -25.80 -1.75
C ALA A 141 -5.60 -25.91 -1.33
N ALA A 142 -6.23 -24.79 -1.00
CA ALA A 142 -7.67 -24.77 -0.69
C ALA A 142 -8.55 -25.05 -1.91
N ALA A 143 -8.17 -24.56 -3.10
CA ALA A 143 -8.88 -24.83 -4.34
C ALA A 143 -8.74 -26.30 -4.79
N GLU A 144 -7.56 -26.90 -4.62
CA GLU A 144 -7.32 -28.31 -4.92
C GLU A 144 -8.09 -29.24 -3.96
N ALA A 145 -8.14 -28.90 -2.67
CA ALA A 145 -8.94 -29.63 -1.69
C ALA A 145 -10.45 -29.53 -1.96
N ALA A 146 -10.95 -28.37 -2.39
CA ALA A 146 -12.35 -28.20 -2.77
C ALA A 146 -12.71 -28.95 -4.06
N ALA A 147 -11.81 -28.98 -5.05
CA ALA A 147 -12.00 -29.75 -6.27
C ALA A 147 -11.97 -31.27 -6.03
N ALA A 148 -11.13 -31.74 -5.11
CA ALA A 148 -11.09 -33.15 -4.69
C ALA A 148 -12.37 -33.56 -3.95
N ALA A 149 -12.91 -32.69 -3.08
CA ALA A 149 -14.18 -32.93 -2.39
C ALA A 149 -15.38 -32.98 -3.36
N ALA A 150 -15.44 -32.06 -4.31
CA ALA A 150 -16.51 -32.03 -5.33
C ALA A 150 -16.46 -33.24 -6.27
N LYS A 151 -15.27 -33.73 -6.60
CA LYS A 151 -15.10 -34.95 -7.41
C LYS A 151 -15.54 -36.21 -6.65
N ALA A 152 -15.27 -36.28 -5.34
CA ALA A 152 -15.73 -37.38 -4.49
C ALA A 152 -17.25 -37.39 -4.30
N GLU A 153 -17.89 -36.21 -4.19
CA GLU A 153 -19.35 -36.09 -4.17
C GLU A 153 -20.00 -36.48 -5.50
N ALA A 154 -19.38 -36.14 -6.64
CA ALA A 154 -19.86 -36.51 -7.97
C ALA A 154 -19.73 -38.02 -8.24
N GLU A 155 -18.65 -38.67 -7.78
CA GLU A 155 -18.52 -40.13 -7.84
C GLU A 155 -19.53 -40.84 -6.92
N ALA A 156 -19.83 -40.29 -5.74
CA ALA A 156 -20.86 -40.83 -4.85
C ALA A 156 -22.27 -40.68 -5.44
N ALA A 157 -22.57 -39.56 -6.11
CA ALA A 157 -23.85 -39.34 -6.79
C ALA A 157 -24.03 -40.25 -8.01
N ALA A 158 -22.97 -40.46 -8.81
CA ALA A 158 -23.01 -41.38 -9.94
C ALA A 158 -23.17 -42.85 -9.51
N ALA A 159 -22.60 -43.24 -8.37
CA ALA A 159 -22.80 -44.56 -7.79
C ALA A 159 -24.24 -44.77 -7.28
N ALA A 160 -24.87 -43.73 -6.74
CA ALA A 160 -26.27 -43.77 -6.32
C ALA A 160 -27.25 -43.82 -7.52
N GLU A 161 -26.96 -43.11 -8.61
CA GLU A 161 -27.76 -43.14 -9.84
C GLU A 161 -27.64 -44.49 -10.58
N ALA A 162 -26.45 -45.11 -10.55
CA ALA A 162 -26.26 -46.47 -11.09
C ALA A 162 -27.00 -47.54 -10.28
N ALA A 163 -27.10 -47.38 -8.96
CA ALA A 163 -27.89 -48.27 -8.11
C ALA A 163 -29.40 -48.13 -8.36
N ALA A 164 -29.90 -46.90 -8.54
CA ALA A 164 -31.31 -46.65 -8.86
C ALA A 164 -31.70 -47.18 -10.26
N LYS A 165 -30.79 -47.14 -11.23
CA LYS A 165 -31.02 -47.69 -12.57
C LYS A 165 -31.04 -49.22 -12.60
N ALA A 166 -30.25 -49.88 -11.74
CA ALA A 166 -30.31 -51.33 -11.56
C ALA A 166 -31.64 -51.79 -10.92
N GLU A 167 -32.24 -50.97 -10.06
CA GLU A 167 -33.55 -51.24 -9.47
C GLU A 167 -34.71 -51.04 -10.48
N ALA A 168 -34.59 -50.08 -11.39
CA ALA A 168 -35.56 -49.85 -12.46
C ALA A 168 -35.53 -50.96 -13.55
N GLU A 169 -34.37 -51.55 -13.83
CA GLU A 169 -34.25 -52.68 -14.77
C GLU A 169 -34.80 -53.99 -14.16
N ALA A 170 -34.76 -54.15 -12.84
CA ALA A 170 -35.45 -55.24 -12.14
C ALA A 170 -36.98 -55.09 -12.15
N ALA A 171 -37.50 -53.86 -12.14
CA ALA A 171 -38.94 -53.59 -12.25
C ALA A 171 -39.47 -53.81 -13.68
N ALA A 172 -38.68 -53.51 -14.72
CA ALA A 172 -39.06 -53.76 -16.12
C ALA A 172 -39.07 -55.25 -16.50
N ALA A 173 -38.29 -56.09 -15.80
CA ALA A 173 -38.35 -57.55 -15.95
C ALA A 173 -39.62 -58.18 -15.36
N ALA A 174 -40.40 -57.44 -14.55
CA ALA A 174 -41.67 -57.93 -13.99
C ALA A 174 -42.89 -57.68 -14.90
N GLU A 175 -42.76 -56.86 -15.95
CA GLU A 175 -43.84 -56.54 -16.90
C GLU A 175 -43.63 -57.23 -18.27
N ALA A 176 -43.18 -58.49 -18.27
CA ALA A 176 -43.13 -59.34 -19.47
C ALA A 176 -43.74 -60.74 -19.25
N ALA A 177 -44.46 -60.97 -18.14
CA ALA A 177 -45.08 -62.26 -17.87
C ALA A 177 -46.50 -62.10 -17.31
N ALA A 178 -47.49 -62.02 -18.19
CA ALA A 178 -48.85 -62.47 -17.91
C ALA A 178 -49.51 -62.95 -19.22
N PRO A 179 -50.43 -63.93 -19.21
CA PRO A 179 -50.48 -65.18 -18.44
C PRO A 179 -50.90 -66.39 -19.33
N ALA A 180 -50.78 -67.64 -18.83
CA ALA A 180 -51.52 -68.79 -19.40
C ALA A 180 -51.90 -69.85 -18.35
N ALA A 181 -53.19 -69.83 -17.99
CA ALA A 181 -54.11 -70.92 -17.61
C ALA A 181 -53.82 -71.90 -16.45
N ALA A 182 -54.74 -71.87 -15.44
CA ALA A 182 -55.54 -72.98 -14.85
C ALA A 182 -55.72 -72.75 -13.33
N GLU A 183 -56.89 -72.29 -12.86
CA GLU A 183 -58.00 -73.09 -12.29
C GLU A 183 -57.94 -73.13 -10.74
N GLU A 184 -58.81 -72.37 -10.07
CA GLU A 184 -59.86 -72.80 -9.12
C GLU A 184 -60.29 -71.61 -8.21
N ALA A 185 -61.59 -71.49 -7.96
CA ALA A 185 -62.28 -70.41 -7.22
C ALA A 185 -62.32 -70.72 -5.69
N PRO A 186 -63.08 -70.02 -4.79
CA PRO A 186 -63.94 -68.83 -4.96
C PRO A 186 -63.95 -67.78 -3.80
N ALA A 187 -64.74 -66.71 -4.03
CA ALA A 187 -65.70 -66.06 -3.11
C ALA A 187 -65.33 -64.88 -2.15
N ALA A 188 -66.36 -64.01 -2.01
CA ALA A 188 -66.61 -62.87 -1.09
C ALA A 188 -66.02 -61.51 -1.51
N GLU A 189 -66.75 -60.50 -2.02
CA GLU A 189 -68.02 -59.80 -1.64
C GLU A 189 -67.80 -58.60 -0.68
N ALA A 190 -68.44 -57.48 -1.05
CA ALA A 190 -68.73 -56.22 -0.31
C ALA A 190 -67.58 -55.19 -0.16
N ALA A 191 -67.60 -54.03 -0.81
CA ALA A 191 -68.49 -52.85 -0.70
C ALA A 191 -68.02 -51.79 0.34
N ALA A 192 -67.91 -50.56 -0.18
CA ALA A 192 -67.81 -49.21 0.41
C ALA A 192 -68.55 -48.99 1.76
N PRO A 193 -68.37 -47.88 2.53
CA PRO A 193 -68.12 -46.47 2.13
C PRO A 193 -67.05 -45.73 2.97
N ALA A 194 -66.45 -44.60 2.55
CA ALA A 194 -66.91 -43.21 2.39
C ALA A 194 -67.21 -42.43 3.70
N ALA A 195 -66.75 -41.16 3.70
CA ALA A 195 -67.02 -40.01 4.59
C ALA A 195 -66.22 -39.95 5.92
N GLU A 196 -65.31 -38.98 6.09
CA GLU A 196 -65.52 -37.58 6.60
C GLU A 196 -65.45 -37.60 8.15
N GLU A 197 -64.63 -36.85 8.89
CA GLU A 197 -64.56 -35.40 9.08
C GLU A 197 -63.49 -35.20 10.20
N ASN A 198 -62.41 -34.46 9.96
CA ASN A 198 -62.11 -33.13 10.52
C ASN A 198 -61.80 -32.98 12.03
N ALA A 199 -60.69 -32.27 12.26
CA ALA A 199 -60.31 -31.44 13.41
C ALA A 199 -60.04 -32.09 14.78
N GLY A 200 -58.78 -31.96 15.21
CA GLY A 200 -58.31 -32.15 16.59
C GLY A 200 -56.80 -32.18 16.68
#